data_AF-A0A5C7J487-F1
#
_entry.id   AF-A0A5C7J487-F1
#
_cell.length_a   1.000
_cell.length_b   1.000
_cell.length_c   1.000
_cell.angle_alpha   90.00
_cell.angle_beta   90.00
_cell.angle_gamma   90.00
#
_symmetry.space_group_name_H-M   'P 1'
#
loop_
_entity.id
_entity.type
_entity.pdbx_description
1 polymer ?
#
loop_
_entity_poly.entity_id
_entity_poly.type
_entity_poly.pdbx_seq_one_letter_code
_entity_poly.pdbx_strand_id
1 'polypeptide(L)'
;MNTRILNQDLDNLERDTAMVFSQLLEQQEEFVIFAEEDLEHDSPDDYLEMRNDITGNVFDVHPLKVTKRGIEVIETDGGDRRHIIGLSDLSSIQDRINLCSLMENLLN
;
A
#
# COMPACT_ATOMS: atom_id res chain seq x y z
N MET A 1 -26.70 -14.25 -6.59
CA MET A 1 -25.26 -14.32 -6.27
C MET A 1 -25.12 -15.00 -4.92
N ASN A 2 -24.15 -15.88 -4.71
CA ASN A 2 -23.95 -16.59 -3.43
C ASN A 2 -22.56 -16.29 -2.86
N THR A 3 -22.37 -16.56 -1.57
CA THR A 3 -21.12 -16.26 -0.86
C THR A 3 -19.90 -16.99 -1.43
N ARG A 4 -20.09 -18.17 -2.03
CA ARG A 4 -19.01 -18.90 -2.71
C ARG A 4 -18.48 -18.15 -3.93
N ILE A 5 -19.36 -17.58 -4.74
CA ILE A 5 -18.97 -16.76 -5.90
C ILE A 5 -18.26 -15.50 -5.41
N LEU A 6 -18.80 -14.83 -4.39
CA LEU A 6 -18.16 -13.63 -3.81
C LEU A 6 -16.74 -13.90 -3.29
N ASN A 7 -16.52 -15.02 -2.59
CA ASN A 7 -15.20 -15.39 -2.12
C ASN A 7 -14.24 -15.69 -3.28
N GLN A 8 -14.73 -16.36 -4.33
CA GLN A 8 -13.91 -16.64 -5.49
C GLN A 8 -13.56 -15.37 -6.29
N ASP A 9 -14.48 -14.41 -6.38
CA ASP A 9 -14.22 -13.11 -6.99
C ASP A 9 -13.18 -12.33 -6.18
N LEU A 10 -13.25 -12.39 -4.83
CA LEU A 10 -12.25 -11.80 -3.95
C LEU A 10 -10.87 -12.44 -4.14
N ASP A 11 -10.76 -13.77 -4.16
CA ASP A 11 -9.48 -14.47 -4.37
C ASP A 11 -8.83 -14.09 -5.72
N ASN A 12 -9.65 -13.92 -6.76
CA ASN A 12 -9.18 -13.47 -8.06
C ASN A 12 -8.67 -12.03 -7.99
N LEU A 13 -9.42 -11.14 -7.33
CA LEU A 13 -9.03 -9.74 -7.15
C LEU A 13 -7.70 -9.60 -6.38
N GLU A 14 -7.49 -10.40 -5.34
CA GLU A 14 -6.23 -10.44 -4.60
C GLU A 14 -5.06 -10.87 -5.48
N ARG A 15 -5.26 -11.91 -6.30
CA ARG A 15 -4.23 -12.39 -7.24
C ARG A 15 -3.90 -11.34 -8.29
N ASP A 16 -4.92 -10.76 -8.91
CA ASP A 16 -4.76 -9.80 -9.99
C ASP A 16 -4.06 -8.53 -9.48
N THR A 17 -4.41 -8.06 -8.28
CA THR A 17 -3.74 -6.92 -7.63
C THR A 17 -2.26 -7.21 -7.36
N ALA A 18 -1.92 -8.41 -6.87
CA ALA A 18 -0.53 -8.79 -6.65
C ALA A 18 0.27 -8.89 -7.98
N MET A 19 -0.37 -9.31 -9.06
CA MET A 19 0.23 -9.33 -10.39
C MET A 19 0.51 -7.91 -10.90
N VAL A 20 -0.45 -7.00 -10.78
CA VAL A 20 -0.29 -5.58 -11.15
C VAL A 20 0.88 -4.97 -10.38
N PHE A 21 0.90 -5.11 -9.06
CA PHE A 21 2.00 -4.61 -8.22
C PHE A 21 3.38 -5.12 -8.68
N SER A 22 3.47 -6.42 -8.98
CA SER A 22 4.71 -7.04 -9.46
C SER A 22 5.14 -6.47 -10.81
N GLN A 23 4.20 -6.27 -11.74
CA GLN A 23 4.46 -5.69 -13.06
C GLN A 23 4.92 -4.24 -12.97
N LEU A 24 4.36 -3.45 -12.05
CA LEU A 24 4.79 -2.06 -11.83
C LEU A 24 6.25 -2.01 -11.33
N LEU A 25 6.62 -2.90 -10.39
CA LEU A 25 8.00 -3.03 -9.91
C LEU A 25 9.01 -3.53 -10.96
N GLU A 26 8.55 -4.12 -12.05
CA GLU A 26 9.41 -4.48 -13.19
C GLU A 26 9.67 -3.28 -14.10
N GLN A 27 8.76 -2.30 -14.14
CA GLN A 27 8.87 -1.12 -15.00
C GLN A 27 9.77 -0.03 -14.42
N GLN A 28 9.82 0.08 -13.10
CA GLN A 28 10.59 1.11 -12.40
C GLN A 28 11.22 0.56 -11.12
N GLU A 29 12.47 0.93 -10.87
CA GLU A 29 13.24 0.43 -9.72
C GLU A 29 12.72 0.97 -8.38
N GLU A 30 12.24 2.22 -8.39
CA GLU A 30 11.77 2.94 -7.22
C GLU A 30 10.63 3.89 -7.59
N PHE A 31 9.53 3.80 -6.86
CA PHE A 31 8.43 4.77 -6.90
C PHE A 31 8.50 5.63 -5.65
N VAL A 32 8.70 6.94 -5.80
CA VAL A 32 8.59 7.89 -4.68
C VAL A 32 7.15 8.41 -4.68
N ILE A 33 6.37 8.00 -3.69
CA ILE A 33 4.95 8.33 -3.57
C ILE A 33 4.79 9.69 -2.88
N PHE A 34 5.36 9.82 -1.69
CA PHE A 34 5.42 11.08 -0.94
C PHE A 34 6.85 11.40 -0.56
N ALA A 35 7.22 12.66 -0.69
CA ALA A 35 8.46 13.18 -0.12
C ALA A 35 8.23 13.53 1.36
N GLU A 36 9.30 13.52 2.16
CA GLU A 36 9.18 13.85 3.59
C GLU A 36 8.68 15.29 3.79
N GLU A 37 9.05 16.18 2.87
CA GLU A 37 8.65 17.58 2.88
C GLU A 37 7.14 17.75 2.66
N ASP A 38 6.49 16.82 1.95
CA ASP A 38 5.05 16.86 1.70
C ASP A 38 4.28 16.64 3.02
N LEU A 39 4.78 15.74 3.87
CA LEU A 39 4.16 15.40 5.17
C LEU A 39 4.19 16.56 6.18
N GLU A 40 5.17 17.46 6.08
CA GLU A 40 5.34 18.57 7.00
C GLU A 40 4.39 19.75 6.72
N HIS A 41 3.87 19.85 5.49
CA HIS A 41 3.14 21.03 5.01
C HIS A 41 1.64 20.78 4.79
N ASP A 42 1.26 19.53 4.47
CA ASP A 42 -0.14 19.08 4.39
C ASP A 42 -0.11 17.55 4.46
N SER A 43 -0.67 16.92 5.50
CA SER A 43 -0.71 15.45 5.55
C SER A 43 -1.46 14.95 4.32
N PRO A 44 -0.84 14.13 3.45
CA PRO A 44 -1.49 13.69 2.23
C PRO A 44 -2.80 12.97 2.57
N ASP A 45 -3.88 13.33 1.87
CA ASP A 45 -5.18 12.66 2.06
C ASP A 45 -5.12 11.15 1.74
N ASP A 46 -4.12 10.74 0.95
CA ASP A 46 -3.89 9.34 0.61
C ASP A 46 -3.04 8.65 1.69
N TYR A 47 -3.73 8.07 2.67
CA TYR A 47 -3.16 7.10 3.61
C TYR A 47 -3.61 5.68 3.27
N LEU A 48 -2.84 4.70 3.74
CA LEU A 48 -3.15 3.29 3.65
C LEU A 48 -3.30 2.71 5.05
N GLU A 49 -4.12 1.68 5.20
CA GLU A 49 -4.22 0.97 6.46
C GLU A 49 -3.23 -0.21 6.50
N MET A 50 -2.47 -0.33 7.59
CA MET A 50 -1.62 -1.49 7.87
C MET A 50 -2.11 -2.26 9.10
N ARG A 51 -2.00 -3.59 9.06
CA ARG A 51 -2.31 -4.44 10.21
C ARG A 51 -1.04 -4.86 10.94
N ASN A 52 -1.03 -4.65 12.26
CA ASN A 52 0.00 -5.22 13.12
C ASN A 52 -0.21 -6.72 13.31
N ASP A 53 0.74 -7.55 12.89
CA ASP A 53 0.64 -9.01 13.02
C ASP A 53 0.70 -9.54 14.47
N ILE A 54 1.23 -8.74 15.40
CA ILE A 54 1.37 -9.12 16.82
C ILE A 54 0.10 -8.77 17.60
N THR A 55 -0.40 -7.54 17.43
CA THR A 55 -1.53 -7.02 18.22
C THR A 55 -2.87 -7.13 17.49
N GLY A 56 -2.85 -7.30 16.16
CA GLY A 56 -4.02 -7.27 15.30
C GLY A 56 -4.57 -5.87 15.02
N ASN A 57 -3.97 -4.83 15.61
CA ASN A 57 -4.40 -3.45 15.45
C ASN A 57 -4.19 -2.98 14.02
N VAL A 58 -5.16 -2.24 13.50
CA VAL A 58 -5.04 -1.52 12.23
C VAL A 58 -4.69 -0.07 12.55
N PHE A 59 -3.77 0.50 11.79
CA PHE A 59 -3.40 1.90 11.89
C PHE A 59 -3.02 2.46 10.53
N ASP A 60 -3.17 3.77 10.40
CA ASP A 60 -2.94 4.48 9.15
C ASP A 60 -1.45 4.74 8.95
N VAL A 61 -1.00 4.63 7.70
CA VAL A 61 0.37 4.90 7.29
C VAL A 61 0.40 5.68 5.97
N HIS A 62 1.35 6.60 5.85
CA HIS A 62 1.65 7.25 4.57
C HIS A 62 2.74 6.45 3.83
N PRO A 63 2.49 6.02 2.58
CA PRO A 63 3.53 5.38 1.76
C PRO A 63 4.54 6.43 1.28
N LEU A 64 5.81 6.26 1.62
CA LEU A 64 6.88 7.15 1.16
C LEU A 64 7.42 6.70 -0.18
N LYS A 65 7.87 5.44 -0.23
CA LYS A 65 8.43 4.87 -1.45
C LYS A 65 8.20 3.37 -1.57
N VAL A 66 8.16 2.89 -2.81
CA VAL A 66 8.04 1.47 -3.14
C VAL A 66 9.27 1.03 -3.94
N THR A 67 9.92 -0.04 -3.48
CA THR A 67 11.06 -0.67 -4.16
C THR A 67 10.91 -2.18 -4.13
N LYS A 68 11.84 -2.89 -4.79
CA LYS A 68 11.93 -4.36 -4.68
C LYS A 68 12.20 -4.87 -3.26
N ARG A 69 12.62 -4.00 -2.33
CA ARG A 69 12.83 -4.36 -0.92
C ARG A 69 11.55 -4.30 -0.09
N GLY A 70 10.50 -3.67 -0.60
CA GLY A 70 9.24 -3.44 0.10
C GLY A 70 8.75 -2.00 -0.05
N ILE A 71 7.69 -1.71 0.70
CA ILE A 71 7.02 -0.43 0.78
C ILE A 71 7.53 0.26 2.05
N GLU A 72 8.21 1.39 1.90
CA GLU A 72 8.56 2.24 3.03
C GLU A 72 7.37 3.10 3.40
N VAL A 73 6.94 3.03 4.65
CA VAL A 73 5.79 3.76 5.17
C VAL A 73 6.14 4.46 6.48
N ILE A 74 5.38 5.49 6.83
CA ILE A 74 5.45 6.19 8.12
C ILE A 74 4.07 6.24 8.78
N GLU A 75 4.01 6.09 10.10
CA GLU A 75 2.76 6.21 10.87
C GLU A 75 2.17 7.63 10.77
N THR A 76 0.85 7.75 10.59
CA THR A 76 0.17 9.07 10.49
C THR A 76 -0.02 9.75 11.86
N ASP A 77 -0.09 8.97 12.95
CA ASP A 77 -0.42 9.43 14.31
C ASP A 77 0.73 10.14 15.04
N GLY A 78 1.50 10.96 14.33
CA GLY A 78 2.59 11.78 14.90
C GLY A 78 3.78 10.97 15.41
N GLY A 79 3.88 9.70 15.01
CA GLY A 79 5.05 8.87 15.24
C GLY A 79 5.97 8.91 14.03
N ASP A 80 7.22 9.37 14.20
CA ASP A 80 8.28 9.29 13.16
C ASP A 80 8.74 7.84 12.89
N ARG A 81 7.88 6.86 13.14
CA ARG A 81 8.18 5.44 13.02
C ARG A 81 8.01 5.01 11.58
N ARG A 82 9.15 4.64 10.98
CA ARG A 82 9.22 4.10 9.65
C ARG A 82 9.21 2.58 9.68
N HIS A 83 8.49 2.00 8.72
CA HIS A 83 8.42 0.55 8.53
C HIS A 83 8.75 0.23 7.07
N ILE A 84 9.35 -0.94 6.83
CA ILE A 84 9.44 -1.53 5.50
C ILE A 84 8.52 -2.74 5.51
N ILE A 85 7.50 -2.71 4.66
CA ILE A 85 6.38 -3.64 4.69
C ILE A 85 6.19 -4.30 3.32
N GLY A 86 5.55 -5.45 3.31
CA GLY A 86 5.08 -6.12 2.11
C GLY A 86 3.66 -5.66 1.72
N LEU A 87 3.27 -5.95 0.48
CA LEU A 87 1.90 -5.70 0.00
C LEU A 87 0.85 -6.45 0.84
N SER A 88 1.21 -7.61 1.39
CA SER A 88 0.35 -8.43 2.26
C SER A 88 0.02 -7.76 3.59
N ASP A 89 0.87 -6.84 4.05
CA ASP A 89 0.77 -6.24 5.39
C ASP A 89 -0.28 -5.13 5.41
N LEU A 90 -0.67 -4.63 4.23
CA LEU A 90 -1.81 -3.75 4.05
C LEU A 90 -3.12 -4.46 4.44
N SER A 91 -3.95 -3.75 5.20
CA SER A 91 -5.10 -4.26 5.93
C SER A 91 -6.20 -4.84 5.05
N SER A 92 -6.37 -4.28 3.85
CA SER A 92 -7.43 -4.69 2.92
C SER A 92 -6.94 -4.79 1.48
N ILE A 93 -7.73 -5.48 0.64
CA ILE A 93 -7.51 -5.48 -0.80
C ILE A 93 -7.66 -4.07 -1.41
N GLN A 94 -8.49 -3.21 -0.82
CA GLN A 94 -8.66 -1.84 -1.27
C GLN A 94 -7.38 -1.03 -1.07
N ASP A 95 -6.69 -1.17 0.06
CA ASP A 95 -5.40 -0.50 0.30
C ASP A 95 -4.34 -0.92 -0.72
N ARG A 96 -4.31 -2.21 -1.06
CA ARG A 96 -3.40 -2.76 -2.08
C ARG A 96 -3.68 -2.18 -3.47
N ILE A 97 -4.96 -2.04 -3.82
CA ILE A 97 -5.39 -1.42 -5.09
C ILE A 97 -5.05 0.08 -5.10
N ASN A 98 -5.29 0.79 -3.99
CA ASN A 98 -4.97 2.20 -3.85
C ASN A 98 -3.46 2.42 -4.04
N LEU A 99 -2.61 1.60 -3.41
CA LEU A 99 -1.17 1.68 -3.62
C LEU A 99 -0.77 1.45 -5.09
N CYS A 100 -1.34 0.44 -5.75
CA CYS A 100 -1.08 0.23 -7.19
C CYS A 100 -1.51 1.44 -8.01
N SER A 101 -2.64 2.06 -7.68
CA SER A 101 -3.14 3.25 -8.36
C SER A 101 -2.20 4.45 -8.17
N LEU A 102 -1.66 4.63 -6.96
CA LEU A 102 -0.64 5.65 -6.68
C LEU A 102 0.63 5.41 -7.51
N MET A 103 1.08 4.17 -7.61
CA MET A 103 2.24 3.81 -8.43
C MET A 103 2.00 4.04 -9.93
N GLU A 104 0.81 3.66 -10.44
CA GLU A 104 0.42 3.89 -11.84
C GLU A 104 0.36 5.39 -12.19
N ASN A 105 -0.15 6.21 -11.28
CA ASN A 105 -0.21 7.67 -11.46
C ASN A 105 1.17 8.31 -11.63
N LEU A 106 2.24 7.69 -11.13
CA LEU A 106 3.62 8.17 -11.27
C LEU A 106 4.28 7.75 -12.60
N LEU A 107 3.69 6.80 -13.33
CA LEU A 107 4.19 6.34 -14.64
C LEU A 107 3.58 7.12 -15.80
N ASN A 108 2.50 7.87 -15.55
CA ASN A 108 1.78 8.69 -16.53
C ASN A 108 2.26 10.15 -16.51
#